data_AF-A0A7C7GKM0-F1
#
_entry.id   AF-A0A7C7GKM0-F1
#
_cell.length_a   1.000
_cell.length_b   1.000
_cell.length_c   1.000
_cell.angle_alpha   90.00
_cell.angle_beta   90.00
_cell.angle_gamma   90.00
#
_symmetry.space_group_name_H-M   'P 1'
#
loop_
_entity.id
_entity.type
_entity.pdbx_description
1 polymer ?
#
loop_
_entity_poly.entity_id
_entity_poly.type
_entity_poly.pdbx_seq_one_letter_code
_entity_poly.pdbx_strand_id
1 'polypeptide(L)' 'MKNFYSIWIFFLAVFISPIKSSETYRIDHLEPPFWWVGMAENKLQLMVHGKNISDLEPEFSH' A
#
# COMPACT_ATOMS: atom_id res chain seq x y z
N MET A 1 -42.99 14.70 -5.84
CA MET A 1 -42.56 15.02 -4.46
C MET A 1 -41.60 13.97 -3.88
N LYS A 2 -41.84 12.66 -4.07
CA LYS A 2 -40.93 11.57 -3.61
C LYS A 2 -39.50 11.64 -4.17
N ASN A 3 -39.38 12.09 -5.41
CA ASN A 3 -38.15 12.27 -6.17
C ASN A 3 -37.27 13.44 -5.67
N PHE A 4 -37.84 14.43 -4.98
CA PHE A 4 -37.07 15.54 -4.41
C PHE A 4 -36.24 15.07 -3.22
N TYR A 5 -36.86 14.37 -2.26
CA TYR A 5 -36.16 13.81 -1.10
C TYR A 5 -35.08 12.79 -1.48
N SER A 6 -35.29 12.02 -2.55
CA SER A 6 -34.29 11.06 -3.04
C SER A 6 -33.00 11.75 -3.52
N ILE A 7 -33.11 12.95 -4.11
CA ILE A 7 -31.95 13.76 -4.52
C ILE A 7 -31.21 14.29 -3.29
N TRP A 8 -31.94 14.79 -2.29
CA TRP A 8 -31.34 15.27 -1.03
C TRP A 8 -30.65 14.16 -0.24
N ILE A 9 -31.23 12.95 -0.20
CA ILE A 9 -30.63 11.78 0.44
C ILE A 9 -29.35 11.35 -0.30
N PHE A 10 -29.35 11.39 -1.64
CA PHE A 10 -28.16 11.09 -2.44
C PHE A 10 -27.03 12.09 -2.18
N PHE A 11 -27.32 13.39 -2.15
CA PHE A 11 -26.32 14.41 -1.80
C PHE A 11 -25.79 14.21 -0.38
N LEU A 12 -26.66 13.90 0.59
CA LEU A 12 -26.23 13.61 1.96
C LEU A 12 -25.30 12.38 2.03
N ALA A 13 -25.59 11.31 1.28
CA ALA A 13 -24.77 10.09 1.26
C ALA A 13 -23.36 10.32 0.66
N VAL A 14 -23.24 11.17 -0.37
CA VAL A 14 -21.94 11.51 -0.98
C VAL A 14 -21.05 12.29 0.00
N PHE A 15 -21.63 13.18 0.82
CA PHE A 15 -20.88 13.98 1.80
C PHE A 15 -20.33 13.19 3.00
N ILE A 16 -20.88 12.01 3.30
CA ILE A 16 -20.46 11.20 4.47
C ILE A 16 -19.47 10.08 4.06
N SER A 17 -19.11 9.98 2.79
CA SER A 17 -18.19 8.93 2.34
C SER A 17 -16.80 9.13 2.94
N PRO A 18 -16.21 8.13 3.60
CA PRO A 18 -14.88 8.25 4.19
C PRO A 18 -13.85 8.44 3.08
N ILE A 19 -13.08 9.52 3.15
CA ILE A 19 -11.96 9.78 2.25
C ILE A 19 -10.80 8.88 2.72
N LYS A 20 -10.49 7.84 1.96
CA LYS A 20 -9.31 7.01 2.21
C LYS A 20 -8.07 7.82 1.83
N SER A 21 -7.23 8.19 2.80
CA SER A 21 -5.94 8.83 2.51
C SER A 21 -5.04 7.84 1.76
N SER A 22 -4.37 8.26 0.70
CA SER A 22 -3.32 7.43 0.10
C SER A 22 -2.17 7.34 1.10
N GLU A 23 -1.98 6.18 1.71
CA GLU A 23 -0.78 5.94 2.48
C GLU A 23 0.41 5.85 1.51
N THR A 24 1.41 6.69 1.73
CA THR A 24 2.68 6.57 1.02
C THR A 24 3.44 5.42 1.65
N TYR A 25 3.49 4.29 0.96
CA TYR A 25 4.36 3.20 1.37
C TYR A 25 5.83 3.64 1.26
N ARG A 26 6.59 3.32 2.30
CA ARG A 26 8.01 3.62 2.41
C ARG A 26 8.73 2.42 3.00
N ILE A 27 9.91 2.14 2.46
CA ILE A 27 10.84 1.19 3.07
C ILE A 27 11.70 2.00 4.03
N ASP A 28 11.54 1.75 5.33
CA ASP A 28 12.30 2.43 6.37
C ASP A 28 13.63 1.69 6.61
N HIS A 29 13.60 0.35 6.58
CA HIS A 29 14.78 -0.50 6.67
C HIS A 29 14.71 -1.66 5.69
N LEU A 30 15.87 -2.01 5.13
CA LEU A 30 16.08 -3.16 4.26
C LEU A 30 17.33 -3.90 4.73
N GLU A 31 17.20 -5.18 5.03
CA GLU A 31 18.30 -5.99 5.54
C GLU A 31 18.44 -7.33 4.77
N PRO A 32 19.66 -7.67 4.29
CA PRO A 32 20.80 -6.76 4.14
C PRO A 32 20.49 -5.64 3.11
N PRO A 33 21.14 -4.46 3.22
CA PRO A 33 20.85 -3.32 2.34
C PRO A 33 21.35 -3.52 0.90
N PHE A 34 22.30 -4.43 0.69
CA PHE A 34 22.83 -4.82 -0.62
C PHE A 34 23.43 -6.23 -0.53
N TRP A 35 23.73 -6.84 -1.68
CA TRP A 35 24.36 -8.15 -1.77
C TRP A 35 25.41 -8.19 -2.87
N TRP A 36 26.26 -9.22 -2.86
CA TRP A 36 27.32 -9.41 -3.84
C TRP A 36 27.00 -10.53 -4.82
N VAL A 37 27.42 -10.34 -6.07
CA VAL A 37 27.46 -11.41 -7.06
C VAL A 37 28.56 -12.42 -6.71
N GLY A 38 28.33 -13.70 -7.01
CA GLY A 38 29.31 -14.76 -6.79
C GLY A 38 29.47 -15.22 -5.34
N MET A 39 28.53 -14.88 -4.45
CA MET A 39 28.48 -15.43 -3.09
C MET A 39 28.29 -16.95 -3.13
N ALA A 40 28.93 -17.66 -2.20
CA ALA A 40 28.89 -19.13 -2.14
C ALA A 40 27.47 -19.68 -1.87
N GLU A 41 26.69 -18.98 -1.05
CA GLU A 41 25.27 -19.23 -0.86
C GLU A 41 24.47 -18.40 -1.87
N ASN A 42 23.58 -19.06 -2.61
CA ASN A 42 22.79 -18.44 -3.67
C ASN A 42 21.38 -18.04 -3.20
N LYS A 43 20.97 -18.45 -1.99
CA LYS A 43 19.73 -18.01 -1.37
C LYS A 43 19.95 -16.76 -0.54
N LEU A 44 19.31 -15.68 -0.96
CA LEU A 44 19.23 -14.44 -0.20
C LEU A 44 17.80 -14.26 0.31
N GLN A 45 17.67 -14.07 1.62
CA GLN A 45 16.42 -13.62 2.23
C GLN A 45 16.57 -12.14 2.61
N LEU A 46 15.61 -11.32 2.20
CA LEU A 46 15.53 -9.92 2.56
C LEU A 46 14.48 -9.73 3.66
N MET A 47 14.81 -8.93 4.67
CA MET A 47 13.86 -8.41 5.65
C MET A 47 13.54 -6.97 5.27
N VAL A 48 12.26 -6.70 5.02
CA VAL A 48 11.75 -5.38 4.63
C VAL A 48 10.89 -4.84 5.76
N HIS A 49 11.19 -3.64 6.24
CA HIS A 49 10.43 -2.98 7.30
C HIS A 49 9.92 -1.61 6.84
N GLY A 50 8.65 -1.37 7.10
CA GLY A 50 7.96 -0.11 6.80
C GLY A 50 6.50 -0.19 7.23
N LYS A 51 5.87 0.97 7.44
CA LYS A 51 4.46 1.03 7.82
C LYS A 51 3.60 0.35 6.75
N ASN A 52 2.81 -0.65 7.15
CA ASN A 52 1.89 -1.41 6.29
C ASN A 52 2.57 -2.04 5.06
N ILE A 53 3.88 -2.26 5.10
CA ILE A 53 4.64 -2.80 3.96
C ILE A 53 4.21 -4.23 3.59
N SER A 54 3.62 -4.95 4.55
CA SER A 54 3.06 -6.29 4.36
C SER A 54 1.82 -6.35 3.45
N ASP A 55 1.19 -5.21 3.18
CA ASP A 55 0.02 -5.13 2.30
C ASP A 55 0.41 -5.21 0.81
N LEU A 56 1.71 -5.15 0.51
CA LEU A 56 2.26 -5.16 -0.84
C LEU A 56 2.88 -6.51 -1.20
N GLU A 57 2.84 -6.84 -2.48
CA GLU A 57 3.53 -8.00 -3.04
C GLU A 57 4.82 -7.54 -3.76
N PRO A 58 5.99 -8.12 -3.44
CA PRO A 58 7.25 -7.72 -4.04
C PRO A 58 7.36 -8.20 -5.49
N GLU A 59 7.85 -7.34 -6.39
CA GLU A 59 8.12 -7.66 -7.79
C GLU A 59 9.55 -7.23 -8.16
N PHE A 60 10.21 -8.05 -8.98
CA PHE A 60 11.55 -7.77 -9.51
C PHE A 60 11.56 -7.98 -11.03
N SER A 61 12.16 -7.04 -11.76
CA SER A 61 12.52 -7.21 -13.18
C SER A 61 13.99 -6.83 -13.31
N HIS A 62 14.82 -7.79 -13.69
CA HIS A 62 16.28 -7.65 -13.75
C HIS A 62 16.81 -8.03 -15.13
#